data_AF-A0A7K1T1X2-F1
#
_entry.id   AF-A0A7K1T1X2-F1
#
_cell.length_a   1.000
_cell.length_b   1.000
_cell.length_c   1.000
_cell.angle_alpha   90.00
_cell.angle_beta   90.00
_cell.angle_gamma   90.00
#
_symmetry.space_group_name_H-M   'P 1'
#
loop_
_entity.id
_entity.type
_entity.pdbx_description
1 polymer ?
#
loop_
_entity_poly.entity_id
_entity_poly.type
_entity_poly.pdbx_seq_one_letter_code
_entity_poly.pdbx_strand_id
1 'polypeptide(L)'
;MLNLLYQTRLAYLSEIDKTAKFISEEFTSGKQISEQILKTIIDLYESAKVEQSFKGESFETAYHSPITGELEFLIARILFHYSAINNKRWKIYLRRQESKTAPDIRLLKDNKAFAIIEVKAKAGWIQPFFSSDRYQHDKNRLTNGKSLFDPDSMIENSRNQLKKYFTTFELTNNDIFLFLPTLALVHRKKYLTELPQYYSYFASTSGLPAENLILLSNNMRHDLSYKTSDLHPTDNFEKLLTKLGEK
;
A
#
# COMPACT_ATOMS: atom_id res chain seq x y z
N MET A 1 26.24 13.40 -21.19
CA MET A 1 26.34 12.02 -20.68
C MET A 1 25.59 11.95 -19.36
N LEU A 2 24.59 11.08 -19.22
CA LEU A 2 23.87 10.93 -17.94
C LEU A 2 24.82 10.29 -16.91
N ASN A 3 24.78 10.72 -15.65
CA ASN A 3 25.62 10.18 -14.57
C ASN A 3 25.33 8.67 -14.35
N LEU A 4 26.36 7.87 -14.08
CA LEU A 4 26.26 6.45 -13.76
C LEU A 4 25.19 6.14 -12.70
N LEU A 5 25.08 6.96 -11.65
CA LEU A 5 24.06 6.78 -10.61
C LEU A 5 22.62 6.88 -11.17
N TYR A 6 22.39 7.79 -12.11
CA TYR A 6 21.11 7.91 -12.80
C TYR A 6 20.83 6.65 -13.63
N GLN A 7 21.83 6.14 -14.36
CA GLN A 7 21.68 4.95 -15.19
C GLN A 7 21.38 3.70 -14.35
N THR A 8 22.09 3.52 -13.23
CA THR A 8 21.82 2.42 -12.30
C THR A 8 20.41 2.50 -11.72
N ARG A 9 19.97 3.71 -11.32
CA ARG A 9 18.60 3.89 -10.79
C ARG A 9 17.54 3.68 -11.87
N LEU A 10 17.80 4.14 -13.10
CA LEU A 10 16.92 3.91 -14.25
C LEU A 10 16.77 2.42 -14.55
N ALA A 11 17.88 1.67 -14.57
CA ALA A 11 17.85 0.22 -14.76
C ALA A 11 17.02 -0.48 -13.69
N TYR A 12 17.24 -0.13 -12.41
CA TYR A 12 16.46 -0.67 -11.30
C TYR A 12 14.94 -0.41 -11.43
N LEU A 13 14.54 0.84 -11.71
CA LEU A 13 13.12 1.17 -11.90
C LEU A 13 12.54 0.53 -13.18
N SER A 14 13.36 0.31 -14.21
CA SER A 14 12.94 -0.36 -15.44
C SER A 14 12.61 -1.84 -15.19
N GLU A 15 13.32 -2.52 -14.31
CA GLU A 15 12.97 -3.91 -13.92
C GLU A 15 11.65 -3.97 -13.14
N ILE A 16 11.40 -3.00 -12.26
CA ILE A 16 10.10 -2.87 -11.58
C ILE A 16 8.99 -2.61 -12.62
N ASP A 17 9.23 -1.75 -13.60
CA ASP A 17 8.27 -1.45 -14.66
C ASP A 17 7.94 -2.65 -15.55
N LYS A 18 8.95 -3.44 -15.92
CA LYS A 18 8.76 -4.70 -16.66
C LYS A 18 7.92 -5.69 -15.87
N THR A 19 8.19 -5.83 -14.58
CA THR A 19 7.41 -6.70 -13.68
C THR A 19 5.97 -6.22 -13.57
N ALA A 20 5.75 -4.90 -13.44
CA ALA A 20 4.43 -4.29 -13.43
C ALA A 20 3.64 -4.56 -14.73
N LYS A 21 4.33 -4.48 -15.88
CA LYS A 21 3.75 -4.80 -17.18
C LYS A 21 3.32 -6.26 -17.25
N PHE A 22 4.21 -7.18 -16.89
CA PHE A 22 3.92 -8.62 -16.86
C PHE A 22 2.70 -8.95 -16.00
N ILE A 23 2.64 -8.39 -14.77
CA ILE A 23 1.48 -8.55 -13.89
C ILE A 23 0.18 -8.08 -14.56
N SER A 24 0.22 -6.96 -15.29
CA SER A 24 -0.95 -6.41 -15.97
C SER A 24 -1.42 -7.26 -17.15
N GLU A 25 -0.48 -7.85 -17.89
CA GLU A 25 -0.75 -8.79 -18.98
C GLU A 25 -1.38 -10.09 -18.45
N GLU A 26 -0.85 -10.63 -17.35
CA GLU A 26 -1.38 -11.83 -16.69
C GLU A 26 -2.82 -11.61 -16.21
N PHE A 27 -3.09 -10.47 -15.55
CA PHE A 27 -4.46 -10.14 -15.12
C PHE A 27 -5.41 -9.97 -16.29
N THR A 28 -4.99 -9.27 -17.35
CA THR A 28 -5.82 -9.11 -18.57
C THR A 28 -6.10 -10.47 -19.23
N SER A 29 -5.20 -11.43 -19.06
CA SER A 29 -5.37 -12.81 -19.53
C SER A 29 -6.22 -13.68 -18.57
N GLY A 30 -6.82 -13.09 -17.54
CA GLY A 30 -7.74 -13.75 -16.60
C GLY A 30 -7.06 -14.46 -15.44
N LYS A 31 -5.75 -14.25 -15.20
CA LYS A 31 -5.03 -14.88 -14.09
C LYS A 31 -5.14 -14.06 -12.80
N GLN A 32 -5.06 -14.76 -11.66
CA GLN A 32 -4.85 -14.13 -10.36
C GLN A 32 -3.40 -13.64 -10.25
N ILE A 33 -3.21 -12.45 -9.68
CA ILE A 33 -1.94 -11.72 -9.65
C ILE A 33 -1.51 -11.30 -8.24
N SER A 34 -2.37 -11.37 -7.23
CA SER A 34 -2.05 -10.99 -5.85
C SER A 34 -0.84 -11.74 -5.29
N GLU A 35 -0.69 -13.04 -5.62
CA GLU A 35 0.50 -13.80 -5.25
C GLU A 35 1.78 -13.27 -5.92
N GLN A 36 1.70 -12.92 -7.21
CA GLN A 36 2.83 -12.37 -7.94
C GLN A 36 3.23 -11.01 -7.37
N ILE A 37 2.27 -10.17 -7.00
CA ILE A 37 2.54 -8.89 -6.33
C ILE A 37 3.21 -9.14 -4.97
N LEU A 38 2.72 -10.10 -4.16
CA LEU A 38 3.35 -10.45 -2.88
C LEU A 38 4.82 -10.86 -3.06
N LYS A 39 5.11 -11.72 -4.04
CA LYS A 39 6.48 -12.14 -4.38
C LYS A 39 7.35 -10.95 -4.79
N THR A 40 6.84 -10.08 -5.67
CA THR A 40 7.56 -8.86 -6.06
C THR A 40 7.84 -7.95 -4.87
N ILE A 41 6.91 -7.81 -3.92
CA ILE A 41 7.16 -7.03 -2.69
C ILE A 41 8.26 -7.65 -1.83
N ILE A 42 8.31 -8.98 -1.71
CA ILE A 42 9.39 -9.69 -1.02
C ILE A 42 10.73 -9.41 -1.71
N ASP A 43 10.78 -9.45 -3.05
CA ASP A 43 11.97 -9.14 -3.82
C ASP A 43 12.41 -7.68 -3.64
N LEU A 44 11.47 -6.73 -3.55
CA LEU A 44 11.77 -5.33 -3.21
C LEU A 44 12.40 -5.21 -1.82
N TYR A 45 11.89 -5.93 -0.82
CA TYR A 45 12.51 -5.95 0.52
C TYR A 45 13.88 -6.60 0.51
N GLU A 46 14.09 -7.67 -0.25
CA GLU A 46 15.41 -8.28 -0.42
C GLU A 46 16.38 -7.31 -1.08
N SER A 47 15.97 -6.63 -2.14
CA SER A 47 16.77 -5.61 -2.81
C SER A 47 17.16 -4.47 -1.86
N ALA A 48 16.23 -4.00 -1.02
CA ALA A 48 16.51 -2.95 -0.03
C ALA A 48 17.53 -3.36 1.04
N LYS A 49 17.76 -4.66 1.24
CA LYS A 49 18.79 -5.18 2.17
C LYS A 49 20.19 -5.15 1.58
N VAL A 50 20.40 -4.68 0.35
CA VAL A 50 21.73 -4.58 -0.27
C VAL A 50 22.74 -3.79 0.58
N GLU A 51 22.28 -2.84 1.41
CA GLU A 51 23.13 -2.12 2.37
C GLU A 51 23.84 -3.08 3.36
N GLN A 52 23.21 -4.21 3.69
CA GLN A 52 23.78 -5.22 4.58
C GLN A 52 24.97 -5.96 3.94
N SER A 53 25.08 -5.95 2.61
CA SER A 53 26.23 -6.51 1.90
C SER A 53 27.52 -5.70 2.10
N PHE A 54 27.43 -4.49 2.67
CA PHE A 54 28.58 -3.65 3.01
C PHE A 54 29.03 -3.79 4.46
N LYS A 55 28.41 -4.68 5.26
CA LYS A 55 28.77 -4.90 6.66
C LYS A 55 30.23 -5.33 6.79
N GLY A 56 30.95 -4.70 7.71
CA GLY A 56 32.35 -4.99 8.02
C GLY A 56 32.73 -4.54 9.43
N GLU A 57 34.02 -4.57 9.77
CA GLU A 57 34.49 -4.24 11.13
C GLU A 57 34.12 -2.80 11.57
N SER A 58 34.10 -1.86 10.61
CA SER A 58 33.88 -0.43 10.88
C SER A 58 32.52 0.08 10.38
N PHE A 59 31.67 -0.79 9.82
CA PHE A 59 30.36 -0.40 9.30
C PHE A 59 29.32 -1.50 9.54
N GLU A 60 28.20 -1.12 10.15
CA GLU A 60 27.05 -1.98 10.35
C GLU A 60 25.76 -1.17 10.12
N THR A 61 24.74 -1.84 9.58
CA THR A 61 23.39 -1.31 9.46
C THR A 61 22.38 -2.25 10.13
N ALA A 62 21.46 -1.69 10.91
CA ALA A 62 20.49 -2.45 11.68
C ALA A 62 19.18 -2.73 10.91
N TYR A 63 18.84 -1.91 9.91
CA TYR A 63 17.59 -2.02 9.16
C TYR A 63 17.80 -1.62 7.68
N HIS A 64 16.96 -2.17 6.80
CA HIS A 64 16.99 -1.83 5.38
C HIS A 64 16.29 -0.49 5.11
N SER A 65 16.64 0.17 4.01
CA SER A 65 15.91 1.35 3.53
C SER A 65 14.43 1.05 3.28
N PRO A 66 13.49 2.01 3.53
CA PRO A 66 12.07 1.81 3.25
C PRO A 66 11.78 1.59 1.77
N ILE A 67 10.91 0.63 1.43
CA ILE A 67 10.52 0.32 0.04
C ILE A 67 9.26 1.06 -0.44
N THR A 68 8.70 1.98 0.35
CA THR A 68 7.44 2.67 0.01
C THR A 68 7.55 3.38 -1.35
N GLY A 69 8.74 3.93 -1.61
CA GLY A 69 9.18 4.49 -2.89
C GLY A 69 8.82 3.62 -4.09
N GLU A 70 9.36 2.42 -4.05
CA GLU A 70 9.30 1.36 -5.06
C GLU A 70 7.92 0.72 -5.12
N LEU A 71 7.26 0.51 -3.99
CA LEU A 71 5.93 -0.09 -3.92
C LEU A 71 4.88 0.78 -4.60
N GLU A 72 4.84 2.07 -4.28
CA GLU A 72 3.92 3.00 -4.95
C GLU A 72 4.20 3.08 -6.46
N PHE A 73 5.48 3.04 -6.85
CA PHE A 73 5.85 2.99 -8.26
C PHE A 73 5.34 1.70 -8.93
N LEU A 74 5.55 0.53 -8.32
CA LEU A 74 5.05 -0.75 -8.82
C LEU A 74 3.53 -0.71 -9.03
N ILE A 75 2.75 -0.31 -8.01
CA ILE A 75 1.29 -0.26 -8.10
C ILE A 75 0.84 0.74 -9.17
N ALA A 76 1.44 1.93 -9.23
CA ALA A 76 1.11 2.93 -10.25
C ALA A 76 1.41 2.42 -11.67
N ARG A 77 2.49 1.65 -11.84
CA ARG A 77 2.87 1.09 -13.14
C ARG A 77 1.99 -0.10 -13.55
N ILE A 78 1.53 -0.93 -12.61
CA ILE A 78 0.52 -1.96 -12.89
C ILE A 78 -0.75 -1.31 -13.44
N LEU A 79 -1.24 -0.27 -12.77
CA LEU A 79 -2.43 0.47 -13.22
C LEU A 79 -2.22 1.13 -14.60
N PHE A 80 -1.01 1.63 -14.86
CA PHE A 80 -0.66 2.25 -16.14
C PHE A 80 -0.72 1.24 -17.29
N HIS A 81 -0.06 0.09 -17.11
CA HIS A 81 -0.02 -0.94 -18.14
C HIS A 81 -1.40 -1.57 -18.33
N TYR A 82 -2.14 -1.83 -17.25
CA TYR A 82 -3.54 -2.27 -17.34
C TYR A 82 -4.40 -1.31 -18.17
N SER A 83 -4.30 -0.01 -17.90
CA SER A 83 -5.00 1.04 -18.66
C SER A 83 -4.63 1.03 -20.15
N ALA A 84 -3.33 0.91 -20.46
CA ALA A 84 -2.83 0.89 -21.83
C ALA A 84 -3.30 -0.35 -22.59
N ILE A 85 -3.15 -1.54 -22.00
CA ILE A 85 -3.55 -2.82 -22.60
C ILE A 85 -5.05 -2.84 -22.88
N ASN A 86 -5.86 -2.28 -21.97
CA ASN A 86 -7.33 -2.32 -22.06
C ASN A 86 -7.95 -1.03 -22.62
N ASN A 87 -7.15 -0.17 -23.26
CA ASN A 87 -7.59 1.09 -23.89
C ASN A 87 -8.44 2.01 -22.98
N LYS A 88 -8.15 2.01 -21.67
CA LYS A 88 -8.92 2.80 -20.68
C LYS A 88 -8.60 4.29 -20.71
N ARG A 89 -7.46 4.67 -21.31
CA ARG A 89 -6.97 6.05 -21.44
C ARG A 89 -6.81 6.78 -20.11
N TRP A 90 -6.53 6.05 -19.04
CA TRP A 90 -6.25 6.66 -17.74
C TRP A 90 -4.92 7.40 -17.76
N LYS A 91 -4.91 8.57 -17.14
CA LYS A 91 -3.70 9.28 -16.75
C LYS A 91 -3.43 8.99 -15.28
N ILE A 92 -2.20 8.59 -14.96
CA ILE A 92 -1.81 8.20 -13.61
C ILE A 92 -0.78 9.16 -13.08
N TYR A 93 -1.09 9.77 -11.94
CA TYR A 93 -0.18 10.62 -11.22
C TYR A 93 0.33 9.89 -9.98
N LEU A 94 1.66 9.76 -9.89
CA LEU A 94 2.37 9.25 -8.73
C LEU A 94 2.86 10.45 -7.91
N ARG A 95 2.43 10.55 -6.64
CA ARG A 95 2.84 11.59 -5.67
C ARG A 95 2.69 13.02 -6.18
N ARG A 96 1.68 13.29 -7.01
CA ARG A 96 1.50 14.64 -7.60
C ARG A 96 0.59 15.49 -6.74
N GLN A 97 1.18 16.50 -6.11
CA GLN A 97 0.45 17.48 -5.31
C GLN A 97 -0.47 18.36 -6.16
N GLU A 98 -1.65 18.66 -5.61
CA GLU A 98 -2.60 19.67 -6.08
C GLU A 98 -3.26 20.32 -4.86
N SER A 99 -3.30 21.65 -4.79
CA SER A 99 -3.89 22.39 -3.66
C SER A 99 -3.41 21.92 -2.27
N LYS A 100 -2.10 21.64 -2.13
CA LYS A 100 -1.45 21.09 -0.91
C LYS A 100 -1.92 19.68 -0.50
N THR A 101 -2.56 18.96 -1.41
CA THR A 101 -3.03 17.59 -1.23
C THR A 101 -2.26 16.69 -2.20
N ALA A 102 -1.47 15.75 -1.68
CA ALA A 102 -0.62 14.86 -2.46
C ALA A 102 -0.97 13.39 -2.18
N PRO A 103 -1.89 12.79 -2.96
CA PRO A 103 -2.15 11.36 -2.88
C PRO A 103 -0.95 10.57 -3.40
N ASP A 104 -0.76 9.35 -2.87
CA ASP A 104 0.30 8.44 -3.34
C ASP A 104 0.08 8.12 -4.83
N ILE A 105 -1.13 7.72 -5.21
CA ILE A 105 -1.53 7.46 -6.60
C ILE A 105 -2.90 8.10 -6.89
N ARG A 106 -3.01 8.93 -7.93
CA ARG A 106 -4.26 9.51 -8.43
C ARG A 106 -4.51 9.07 -9.88
N LEU A 107 -5.69 8.54 -10.14
CA LEU A 107 -6.13 8.12 -11.47
C LEU A 107 -7.10 9.15 -12.04
N LEU A 108 -6.87 9.52 -13.30
CA LEU A 108 -7.69 10.47 -14.02
C LEU A 108 -8.18 9.86 -15.32
N LYS A 109 -9.41 10.20 -15.71
CA LYS A 109 -9.99 9.94 -17.04
C LYS A 109 -10.60 11.25 -17.52
N ASP A 110 -10.32 11.63 -18.77
CA ASP A 110 -10.76 12.91 -19.34
C ASP A 110 -10.42 14.13 -18.47
N ASN A 111 -9.22 14.10 -17.87
CA ASN A 111 -8.69 15.09 -16.91
C ASN A 111 -9.47 15.25 -15.59
N LYS A 112 -10.44 14.38 -15.30
CA LYS A 112 -11.12 14.32 -14.00
C LYS A 112 -10.59 13.16 -13.18
N ALA A 113 -10.33 13.39 -11.90
CA ALA A 113 -9.97 12.31 -10.98
C ALA A 113 -11.17 11.38 -10.81
N PHE A 114 -10.92 10.08 -10.79
CA PHE A 114 -11.97 9.08 -10.51
C PHE A 114 -11.57 8.07 -9.44
N ALA A 115 -10.29 8.01 -9.06
CA ALA A 115 -9.84 7.17 -7.96
C ALA A 115 -8.52 7.66 -7.35
N ILE A 116 -8.35 7.36 -6.06
CA ILE A 116 -7.09 7.50 -5.33
C ILE A 116 -6.74 6.18 -4.65
N ILE A 117 -5.45 5.84 -4.66
CA ILE A 117 -4.92 4.71 -3.91
C ILE A 117 -3.84 5.23 -2.97
N GLU A 118 -4.07 5.06 -1.68
CA GLU A 118 -3.13 5.32 -0.59
C GLU A 118 -2.36 4.05 -0.26
N VAL A 119 -1.05 4.07 -0.43
CA VAL A 119 -0.19 2.90 -0.24
C VAL A 119 0.44 2.94 1.14
N LYS A 120 0.38 1.83 1.85
CA LYS A 120 1.02 1.65 3.14
C LYS A 120 1.86 0.37 3.09
N ALA A 121 3.15 0.51 2.77
CA ALA A 121 4.08 -0.63 2.72
C ALA A 121 4.11 -1.40 4.05
N LYS A 122 4.08 -0.65 5.16
CA LYS A 122 3.94 -1.15 6.53
C LYS A 122 3.04 -0.20 7.32
N ALA A 123 2.10 -0.73 8.08
CA ALA A 123 1.26 0.06 9.00
C ALA A 123 1.91 0.12 10.39
N GLY A 124 3.04 0.84 10.52
CA GLY A 124 3.81 0.90 11.76
C GLY A 124 3.18 1.80 12.85
N TRP A 125 2.97 3.07 12.56
CA TRP A 125 2.45 4.04 13.54
C TRP A 125 0.92 4.19 13.49
N ILE A 126 0.30 3.82 12.37
CA ILE A 126 -1.15 3.94 12.11
C ILE A 126 -1.94 2.67 12.51
N GLN A 127 -1.35 1.80 13.34
CA GLN A 127 -1.94 0.52 13.72
C GLN A 127 -3.34 0.62 14.35
N PRO A 128 -3.63 1.59 15.25
CA PRO A 128 -4.98 1.78 15.80
C PRO A 128 -6.04 2.09 14.76
N PHE A 129 -5.66 2.58 13.57
CA PHE A 129 -6.59 2.85 12.49
C PHE A 129 -7.12 1.55 11.86
N PHE A 130 -6.31 0.49 11.87
CA PHE A 130 -6.64 -0.80 11.29
C PHE A 130 -7.05 -1.85 12.33
N SER A 131 -6.74 -1.67 13.61
CA SER A 131 -7.02 -2.68 14.65
C SER A 131 -7.66 -2.10 15.89
N SER A 132 -8.84 -2.63 16.24
CA SER A 132 -9.50 -2.40 17.53
C SER A 132 -8.62 -2.82 18.71
N ASP A 133 -7.95 -3.98 18.63
CA ASP A 133 -7.02 -4.43 19.68
C ASP A 133 -5.86 -3.45 19.90
N ARG A 134 -5.32 -2.86 18.82
CA ARG A 134 -4.26 -1.85 18.92
C ARG A 134 -4.77 -0.54 19.47
N TYR A 135 -5.95 -0.12 19.02
CA TYR A 135 -6.63 1.02 19.60
C TYR A 135 -6.81 0.86 21.12
N GLN A 136 -7.39 -0.24 21.58
CA GLN A 136 -7.62 -0.48 23.02
C GLN A 136 -6.31 -0.56 23.80
N HIS A 137 -5.29 -1.24 23.24
CA HIS A 137 -3.97 -1.29 23.86
C HIS A 137 -3.35 0.11 24.03
N ASP A 138 -3.39 0.94 22.98
CA ASP A 138 -2.77 2.26 23.00
C ASP A 138 -3.59 3.25 23.84
N LYS A 139 -4.92 3.14 23.83
CA LYS A 139 -5.81 3.91 24.72
C LYS A 139 -5.55 3.61 26.19
N ASN A 140 -5.42 2.33 26.54
CA ASN A 140 -5.06 1.92 27.91
C ASN A 140 -3.68 2.46 28.33
N ARG A 141 -2.71 2.53 27.41
CA ARG A 141 -1.40 3.11 27.72
C ARG A 141 -1.49 4.62 27.95
N LEU A 142 -2.27 5.33 27.16
CA LEU A 142 -2.52 6.76 27.33
C LEU A 142 -3.19 7.05 28.69
N THR A 143 -4.31 6.37 28.99
CA THR A 143 -5.06 6.56 30.24
C THR A 143 -4.22 6.26 31.48
N ASN A 144 -3.29 5.30 31.40
CA ASN A 144 -2.39 4.96 32.51
C ASN A 144 -1.07 5.75 32.51
N GLY A 145 -0.93 6.82 31.70
CA GLY A 145 0.27 7.65 31.65
C GLY A 145 1.52 6.95 31.10
N LYS A 146 1.38 5.79 30.45
CA LYS A 146 2.48 5.00 29.86
C LYS A 146 2.83 5.41 28.43
N SER A 147 2.08 6.35 27.85
CA SER A 147 2.34 6.92 26.53
C SER A 147 1.64 8.27 26.40
N LEU A 148 2.21 9.17 25.60
CA LEU A 148 1.58 10.42 25.16
C LEU A 148 0.84 10.26 23.82
N PHE A 149 0.94 9.09 23.19
CA PHE A 149 0.29 8.82 21.92
C PHE A 149 -1.21 8.66 22.12
N ASP A 150 -2.00 9.55 21.52
CA ASP A 150 -3.45 9.48 21.53
C ASP A 150 -3.99 8.83 20.24
N PRO A 151 -4.54 7.60 20.32
CA PRO A 151 -5.08 6.93 19.15
C PRO A 151 -6.31 7.64 18.56
N ASP A 152 -7.09 8.40 19.35
CA ASP A 152 -8.24 9.14 18.83
C ASP A 152 -7.79 10.29 17.92
N SER A 153 -6.88 11.13 18.39
CA SER A 153 -6.26 12.19 17.60
C SER A 153 -5.63 11.65 16.31
N MET A 154 -4.95 10.50 16.38
CA MET A 154 -4.35 9.87 15.19
C MET A 154 -5.40 9.41 14.17
N ILE A 155 -6.49 8.78 14.62
CA ILE A 155 -7.58 8.35 13.74
C ILE A 155 -8.28 9.57 13.12
N GLU A 156 -8.55 10.59 13.91
CA GLU A 156 -9.19 11.83 13.44
C GLU A 156 -8.34 12.52 12.37
N ASN A 157 -7.03 12.68 12.61
CA ASN A 157 -6.11 13.25 11.62
C ASN A 157 -6.06 12.43 10.33
N SER A 158 -6.06 11.10 10.44
CA SER A 158 -6.06 10.20 9.28
C SER A 158 -7.36 10.33 8.48
N ARG A 159 -8.52 10.38 9.13
CA ARG A 159 -9.82 10.65 8.49
C ARG A 159 -9.82 12.01 7.80
N ASN A 160 -9.31 13.05 8.45
CA ASN A 160 -9.26 14.39 7.90
C ASN A 160 -8.35 14.47 6.67
N GLN A 161 -7.27 13.70 6.63
CA GLN A 161 -6.44 13.58 5.43
C GLN A 161 -7.22 12.94 4.27
N LEU A 162 -7.95 11.84 4.51
CA LEU A 162 -8.78 11.20 3.48
C LEU A 162 -9.89 12.15 2.98
N LYS A 163 -10.52 12.91 3.89
CA LYS A 163 -11.57 13.88 3.54
C LYS A 163 -11.08 15.01 2.60
N LYS A 164 -9.80 15.37 2.65
CA LYS A 164 -9.23 16.38 1.71
C LYS A 164 -9.35 15.93 0.25
N TYR A 165 -9.37 14.62 0.00
CA TYR A 165 -9.52 14.09 -1.35
C TYR A 165 -10.92 14.34 -1.92
N PHE A 166 -11.96 14.29 -1.08
CA PHE A 166 -13.33 14.59 -1.51
C PHE A 166 -13.45 16.02 -2.03
N THR A 167 -12.88 16.98 -1.29
CA THR A 167 -12.99 18.40 -1.66
C THR A 167 -12.01 18.79 -2.76
N THR A 168 -10.78 18.25 -2.76
CA THR A 168 -9.75 18.65 -3.73
C THR A 168 -9.98 18.03 -5.10
N PHE A 169 -10.52 16.81 -5.15
CA PHE A 169 -10.60 16.01 -6.37
C PHE A 169 -12.04 15.63 -6.75
N GLU A 170 -13.04 16.15 -6.05
CA GLU A 170 -14.48 15.88 -6.27
C GLU A 170 -14.81 14.38 -6.20
N LEU A 171 -14.15 13.65 -5.29
CA LEU A 171 -14.30 12.22 -5.09
C LEU A 171 -15.29 11.88 -3.97
N THR A 172 -15.79 10.65 -3.97
CA THR A 172 -16.60 10.08 -2.89
C THR A 172 -15.82 9.02 -2.10
N ASN A 173 -16.40 8.53 -1.00
CA ASN A 173 -15.81 7.45 -0.21
C ASN A 173 -15.59 6.15 -1.03
N ASN A 174 -16.37 5.93 -2.09
CA ASN A 174 -16.23 4.77 -2.97
C ASN A 174 -14.98 4.81 -3.86
N ASP A 175 -14.36 5.98 -4.01
CA ASP A 175 -13.29 6.23 -4.97
C ASP A 175 -11.89 6.26 -4.33
N ILE A 176 -11.81 6.12 -2.99
CA ILE A 176 -10.55 6.12 -2.24
C ILE A 176 -10.26 4.73 -1.69
N PHE A 177 -9.10 4.19 -2.02
CA PHE A 177 -8.65 2.86 -1.63
C PHE A 177 -7.40 2.95 -0.76
N LEU A 178 -7.30 2.11 0.28
CA LEU A 178 -6.06 1.94 1.05
C LEU A 178 -5.46 0.59 0.73
N PHE A 179 -4.26 0.61 0.16
CA PHE A 179 -3.48 -0.58 -0.13
C PHE A 179 -2.51 -0.86 1.02
N LEU A 180 -2.71 -2.01 1.68
CA LEU A 180 -1.87 -2.50 2.75
C LEU A 180 -1.56 -3.98 2.47
N PRO A 181 -0.35 -4.35 2.02
CA PRO A 181 -0.06 -5.71 1.56
C PRO A 181 -0.46 -6.80 2.57
N THR A 182 -0.10 -6.62 3.84
CA THR A 182 -0.40 -7.57 4.92
C THR A 182 -0.68 -6.85 6.24
N LEU A 183 -1.31 -7.56 7.18
CA LEU A 183 -1.59 -7.07 8.52
C LEU A 183 -0.45 -7.33 9.53
N ALA A 184 0.76 -7.70 9.10
CA ALA A 184 1.79 -8.22 10.01
C ALA A 184 2.18 -7.31 11.18
N LEU A 185 2.16 -5.98 10.98
CA LEU A 185 2.40 -5.01 12.06
C LEU A 185 1.14 -4.67 12.86
N VAL A 186 -0.03 -4.97 12.32
CA VAL A 186 -1.34 -4.65 12.88
C VAL A 186 -1.83 -5.81 13.76
N HIS A 187 -1.77 -7.04 13.26
CA HIS A 187 -2.18 -8.26 13.94
C HIS A 187 -1.02 -8.87 14.73
N ARG A 188 -1.23 -9.09 16.04
CA ARG A 188 -0.25 -9.75 16.92
C ARG A 188 -0.76 -11.13 17.29
N LYS A 189 0.17 -12.04 17.63
CA LYS A 189 -0.14 -13.43 18.03
C LYS A 189 -1.22 -13.55 19.12
N LYS A 190 -1.27 -12.59 20.04
CA LYS A 190 -2.22 -12.55 21.16
C LYS A 190 -3.62 -12.06 20.78
N TYR A 191 -3.81 -11.53 19.57
CA TYR A 191 -5.09 -11.03 19.10
C TYR A 191 -5.89 -12.16 18.47
N LEU A 192 -7.16 -12.23 18.85
CA LEU A 192 -8.12 -13.19 18.34
C LEU A 192 -8.96 -12.60 17.18
N THR A 193 -8.71 -11.33 16.83
CA THR A 193 -9.41 -10.65 15.74
C THR A 193 -9.16 -11.36 14.42
N GLU A 194 -10.26 -11.70 13.75
CA GLU A 194 -10.29 -12.35 12.44
C GLU A 194 -10.36 -11.32 11.30
N LEU A 195 -10.06 -11.77 10.08
CA LEU A 195 -9.97 -10.90 8.91
C LEU A 195 -11.24 -10.06 8.64
N PRO A 196 -12.48 -10.60 8.71
CA PRO A 196 -13.70 -9.81 8.52
C PRO A 196 -13.86 -8.67 9.55
N GLN A 197 -13.35 -8.84 10.76
CA GLN A 197 -13.39 -7.82 11.80
C GLN A 197 -12.41 -6.68 11.50
N TYR A 198 -11.27 -6.96 10.87
CA TYR A 198 -10.35 -5.91 10.39
C TYR A 198 -11.00 -5.05 9.31
N TYR A 199 -11.70 -5.63 8.34
CA TYR A 199 -12.44 -4.88 7.33
C TYR A 199 -13.57 -4.03 7.93
N SER A 200 -14.36 -4.62 8.84
CA SER A 200 -15.46 -3.92 9.53
C SER A 200 -14.94 -2.76 10.36
N TYR A 201 -13.85 -2.99 11.09
CA TYR A 201 -13.20 -1.94 11.89
C TYR A 201 -12.64 -0.83 11.00
N PHE A 202 -11.92 -1.18 9.92
CA PHE A 202 -11.44 -0.22 8.93
C PHE A 202 -12.57 0.64 8.37
N ALA A 203 -13.72 0.06 8.03
CA ALA A 203 -14.86 0.82 7.52
C ALA A 203 -15.35 1.84 8.56
N SER A 204 -15.46 1.43 9.83
CA SER A 204 -15.87 2.31 10.94
C SER A 204 -14.84 3.41 11.26
N THR A 205 -13.54 3.11 11.12
CA THR A 205 -12.46 4.06 11.44
C THR A 205 -12.13 4.99 10.30
N SER A 206 -12.26 4.56 9.04
CA SER A 206 -11.95 5.39 7.88
C SER A 206 -13.15 6.17 7.35
N GLY A 207 -14.37 5.62 7.50
CA GLY A 207 -15.56 6.08 6.79
C GLY A 207 -15.61 5.64 5.31
N LEU A 208 -14.68 4.77 4.88
CA LEU A 208 -14.65 4.17 3.55
C LEU A 208 -15.37 2.81 3.58
N PRO A 209 -15.83 2.31 2.42
CA PRO A 209 -16.35 0.95 2.31
C PRO A 209 -15.31 -0.09 2.74
N ALA A 210 -15.77 -1.21 3.31
CA ALA A 210 -14.90 -2.27 3.81
C ALA A 210 -13.97 -2.83 2.72
N GLU A 211 -14.52 -2.99 1.52
CA GLU A 211 -13.82 -3.46 0.32
C GLU A 211 -12.77 -2.49 -0.22
N ASN A 212 -12.75 -1.24 0.27
CA ASN A 212 -11.73 -0.27 -0.12
C ASN A 212 -10.41 -0.44 0.65
N LEU A 213 -10.35 -1.36 1.63
CA LEU A 213 -9.09 -1.86 2.17
C LEU A 213 -8.58 -3.02 1.30
N ILE A 214 -7.46 -2.80 0.63
CA ILE A 214 -6.86 -3.75 -0.30
C ILE A 214 -5.73 -4.48 0.42
N LEU A 215 -6.04 -5.68 0.92
CA LEU A 215 -5.06 -6.61 1.49
C LEU A 215 -4.65 -7.64 0.43
N LEU A 216 -3.36 -7.98 0.34
CA LEU A 216 -2.89 -9.00 -0.60
C LEU A 216 -2.86 -10.41 -0.01
N SER A 217 -2.83 -10.55 1.32
CA SER A 217 -2.72 -11.86 1.98
C SER A 217 -3.74 -12.05 3.09
N ASN A 218 -4.32 -13.26 3.17
CA ASN A 218 -5.09 -13.74 4.31
C ASN A 218 -4.17 -14.12 5.51
N ASN A 219 -2.87 -14.30 5.29
CA ASN A 219 -1.91 -14.53 6.36
C ASN A 219 -1.61 -13.21 7.08
N MET A 220 -2.40 -12.92 8.12
CA MET A 220 -2.34 -11.67 8.88
C MET A 220 -1.00 -11.44 9.59
N ARG A 221 -0.16 -12.47 9.74
CA ARG A 221 1.12 -12.41 10.47
C ARG A 221 2.33 -12.26 9.56
N HIS A 222 2.12 -12.30 8.25
CA HIS A 222 3.22 -12.41 7.30
C HIS A 222 3.91 -11.06 7.07
N ASP A 223 5.10 -10.88 7.67
CA ASP A 223 5.99 -9.77 7.35
C ASP A 223 6.76 -10.06 6.05
N LEU A 224 6.42 -9.32 5.00
CA LEU A 224 6.99 -9.45 3.65
C LEU A 224 8.49 -9.13 3.57
N SER A 225 9.10 -8.63 4.64
CA SER A 225 10.56 -8.50 4.69
C SER A 225 11.29 -9.84 4.86
N TYR A 226 10.58 -10.95 5.05
CA TYR A 226 11.15 -12.29 5.12
C TYR A 226 10.64 -13.18 3.98
N LYS A 227 11.53 -14.01 3.43
CA LYS A 227 11.15 -15.01 2.42
C LYS A 227 10.28 -16.09 3.05
N THR A 228 9.16 -16.40 2.42
CA THR A 228 8.29 -17.53 2.78
C THR A 228 7.50 -18.00 1.55
N SER A 229 7.10 -19.27 1.55
CA SER A 229 6.14 -19.83 0.59
C SER A 229 4.69 -19.67 1.06
N ASP A 230 4.45 -19.30 2.32
CA ASP A 230 3.13 -19.28 2.96
C ASP A 230 2.36 -17.97 2.72
N LEU A 231 2.13 -17.65 1.44
CA LEU A 231 1.64 -16.33 1.00
C LEU A 231 0.13 -16.11 1.18
N HIS A 232 -0.70 -17.15 1.12
CA HIS A 232 -2.18 -17.10 1.23
C HIS A 232 -2.80 -15.87 0.53
N PRO A 233 -2.65 -15.72 -0.80
CA PRO A 233 -3.11 -14.53 -1.51
C PRO A 233 -4.63 -14.34 -1.37
N THR A 234 -5.08 -13.09 -1.33
CA THR A 234 -6.49 -12.72 -1.52
C THR A 234 -6.76 -12.40 -3.00
N ASP A 235 -7.99 -12.00 -3.33
CA ASP A 235 -8.39 -11.48 -4.64
C ASP A 235 -8.76 -9.97 -4.59
N ASN A 236 -8.39 -9.25 -3.52
CA ASN A 236 -8.81 -7.87 -3.35
C ASN A 236 -8.21 -6.92 -4.40
N PHE A 237 -6.96 -7.15 -4.81
CA PHE A 237 -6.32 -6.30 -5.82
C PHE A 237 -6.94 -6.52 -7.20
N GLU A 238 -7.32 -7.75 -7.53
CA GLU A 238 -8.07 -8.10 -8.72
C GLU A 238 -9.46 -7.45 -8.71
N LYS A 239 -10.16 -7.49 -7.57
CA LYS A 239 -11.44 -6.79 -7.38
C LYS A 239 -11.29 -5.28 -7.56
N LEU A 240 -10.22 -4.68 -7.03
CA LEU A 240 -9.87 -3.28 -7.26
C LEU A 240 -9.70 -2.99 -8.76
N LEU A 241 -8.85 -3.75 -9.46
CA LEU A 241 -8.62 -3.54 -10.89
C LEU A 241 -9.89 -3.70 -11.72
N THR A 242 -10.72 -4.69 -11.39
CA THR A 242 -12.01 -4.92 -12.05
C THR A 242 -12.93 -3.70 -11.86
N LYS A 243 -13.10 -3.25 -10.60
CA LYS A 243 -13.91 -2.06 -10.26
C LYS A 243 -13.40 -0.79 -10.94
N LEU A 244 -12.09 -0.58 -10.99
CA LEU A 244 -11.51 0.56 -11.71
C LEU A 244 -11.76 0.43 -13.21
N GLY A 245 -11.63 -0.79 -13.76
CA GLY A 245 -11.83 -1.09 -15.18
C GLY A 245 -13.24 -0.79 -15.70
N GLU A 246 -14.25 -0.74 -14.84
CA GLU A 246 -15.63 -0.36 -15.19
C GLU A 246 -15.79 1.15 -15.45
N LYS A 247 -14.80 1.98 -15.07
CA LYS A 247 -14.84 3.46 -15.20
C LYS A 247 -14.32 3.96 -16.54
#